data_AF-A0A0K6IJN8-F1
#
_entry.id   AF-A0A0K6IJN8-F1
#
_cell.length_a   1.000
_cell.length_b   1.000
_cell.length_c   1.000
_cell.angle_alpha   90.00
_cell.angle_beta   90.00
_cell.angle_gamma   90.00
#
_symmetry.space_group_name_H-M   'P 1'
#
loop_
_entity.id
_entity.type
_entity.pdbx_description
1 polymer ?
#
loop_
_entity_poly.entity_id
_entity_poly.type
_entity_poly.pdbx_seq_one_letter_code
_entity_poly.pdbx_strand_id
1 'polypeptide(L)'
;MNYAASKEDREFRRQVESFEFPVPEFDHRAHVRLAYTYLVDNDVTESVCLMRDTIISLLKHVGVEPSQKYHETLTEAWVLAVHHFMMNTDSSESADDFMEKNEVLLDSSIMMTHYSAGVLFSELARSSFVAPDLDPIPRHGR
;
A
#
# COMPACT_ATOMS: atom_id res chain seq x y z
N MET A 1 -19.76 2.32 1.82
CA MET A 1 -18.47 3.03 1.88
C MET A 1 -18.54 4.13 0.84
N ASN A 2 -18.34 5.39 1.23
CA ASN A 2 -18.39 6.54 0.33
C ASN A 2 -17.01 6.79 -0.30
N TYR A 3 -16.38 5.72 -0.77
CA TYR A 3 -15.09 5.76 -1.44
C TYR A 3 -15.27 5.28 -2.86
N ALA A 4 -14.73 6.04 -3.80
CA ALA A 4 -14.72 5.68 -5.20
C ALA A 4 -13.29 5.70 -5.74
N ALA A 5 -13.02 4.78 -6.65
CA ALA A 5 -11.90 4.84 -7.57
C ALA A 5 -12.40 5.53 -8.85
N SER A 6 -11.75 6.65 -9.21
CA SER A 6 -12.07 7.41 -10.42
C SER A 6 -11.75 6.60 -11.69
N LYS A 7 -12.04 7.16 -12.87
CA LYS A 7 -11.65 6.52 -14.14
C LYS A 7 -10.13 6.43 -14.27
N GLU A 8 -9.43 7.47 -13.84
CA GLU A 8 -7.97 7.57 -13.83
C GLU A 8 -7.36 6.56 -12.86
N ASP A 9 -8.00 6.33 -11.71
CA ASP A 9 -7.56 5.32 -10.74
C ASP A 9 -7.71 3.89 -11.28
N ARG A 10 -8.82 3.61 -11.96
CA ARG A 10 -9.06 2.32 -12.60
C ARG A 10 -8.09 2.08 -13.75
N GLU A 11 -7.82 3.12 -14.54
CA GLU A 11 -6.83 3.04 -15.63
C GLU A 11 -5.41 2.87 -15.08
N PHE A 12 -5.04 3.59 -14.03
CA PHE A 12 -3.77 3.40 -13.33
C PHE A 12 -3.62 1.96 -12.83
N ARG A 13 -4.61 1.44 -12.10
CA ARG A 13 -4.61 0.06 -11.61
C ARG A 13 -4.45 -0.93 -12.76
N ARG A 14 -5.21 -0.75 -13.86
CA ARG A 14 -5.10 -1.59 -15.07
C ARG A 14 -3.68 -1.56 -15.64
N GLN A 15 -3.08 -0.39 -15.81
CA GLN A 15 -1.72 -0.24 -16.35
C GLN A 15 -0.68 -0.91 -15.46
N VAL A 16 -0.83 -0.82 -14.14
CA VAL A 16 0.06 -1.50 -13.19
C VAL A 16 -0.09 -3.02 -13.31
N GLU A 17 -1.33 -3.52 -13.31
CA GLU A 17 -1.62 -4.96 -13.40
C GLU A 17 -1.24 -5.57 -14.76
N SER A 18 -1.25 -4.79 -15.84
CA SER A 18 -0.84 -5.22 -17.19
C SER A 18 0.63 -4.94 -17.52
N PHE A 19 1.42 -4.45 -16.55
CA PHE A 19 2.83 -4.07 -16.71
C PHE A 19 3.07 -2.94 -17.73
N GLU A 20 2.05 -2.12 -18.02
CA GLU A 20 2.16 -0.92 -18.86
C GLU A 20 2.61 0.32 -18.06
N PHE A 21 2.46 0.30 -16.74
CA PHE A 21 2.93 1.38 -15.88
C PHE A 21 4.46 1.28 -15.65
N PRO A 22 5.24 2.35 -15.89
CA PRO A 22 6.70 2.29 -15.72
C PRO A 22 7.11 1.98 -14.28
N VAL A 23 7.82 0.87 -14.05
CA VAL A 23 8.31 0.49 -12.71
C VAL A 23 9.14 1.59 -12.01
N PRO A 24 9.99 2.38 -12.69
CA PRO A 24 10.68 3.51 -12.06
C PRO A 24 9.75 4.60 -11.53
N GLU A 25 8.53 4.71 -12.05
CA GLU A 25 7.49 5.64 -11.60
C GLU A 25 6.61 5.04 -10.49
N PHE A 26 6.79 3.76 -10.16
CA PHE A 26 6.08 3.10 -9.05
C PHE A 26 6.73 3.49 -7.71
N ASP A 27 6.55 4.75 -7.35
CA ASP A 27 7.05 5.36 -6.12
C ASP A 27 6.10 5.15 -4.94
N HIS A 28 6.39 5.83 -3.83
CA HIS A 28 5.55 5.77 -2.63
C HIS A 28 4.11 6.22 -2.87
N ARG A 29 3.91 7.29 -3.65
CA ARG A 29 2.57 7.79 -3.98
C ARG A 29 1.81 6.77 -4.81
N ALA A 30 2.46 6.16 -5.81
CA ALA A 30 1.85 5.09 -6.62
C ALA A 30 1.46 3.88 -5.75
N HIS A 31 2.27 3.52 -4.76
CA HIS A 31 1.95 2.44 -3.81
C HIS A 31 0.71 2.78 -2.96
N VAL A 32 0.62 3.98 -2.40
CA VAL A 32 -0.55 4.44 -1.62
C VAL A 32 -1.80 4.47 -2.50
N ARG A 33 -1.69 5.00 -3.72
CA ARG A 33 -2.78 5.01 -4.71
C ARG A 33 -3.28 3.61 -5.01
N LEU A 34 -2.38 2.67 -5.29
CA LEU A 34 -2.75 1.30 -5.60
C LEU A 34 -3.47 0.63 -4.43
N ALA A 35 -2.94 0.76 -3.20
CA ALA A 35 -3.57 0.24 -1.99
C ALA A 35 -4.99 0.78 -1.79
N TYR A 36 -5.19 2.09 -1.99
CA TYR A 36 -6.52 2.70 -1.95
C TYR A 36 -7.46 2.05 -3.00
N THR A 37 -7.01 1.90 -4.25
CA THR A 37 -7.87 1.30 -5.29
C THR A 37 -8.25 -0.15 -5.02
N TYR A 38 -7.40 -0.92 -4.35
CA TYR A 38 -7.76 -2.27 -3.90
C TYR A 38 -8.77 -2.22 -2.75
N LEU A 39 -8.56 -1.37 -1.75
CA LEU A 39 -9.45 -1.22 -0.59
C LEU A 39 -10.84 -0.64 -0.93
N VAL A 40 -10.98 0.06 -2.05
CA VAL A 40 -12.30 0.50 -2.54
C VAL A 40 -13.19 -0.69 -2.89
N ASP A 41 -12.61 -1.74 -3.49
CA ASP A 41 -13.36 -2.88 -4.04
C ASP A 41 -13.30 -4.14 -3.16
N ASN A 42 -12.35 -4.23 -2.22
CA ASN A 42 -12.02 -5.44 -1.48
C ASN A 42 -11.84 -5.17 0.02
N ASP A 43 -11.79 -6.24 0.82
CA ASP A 43 -11.40 -6.13 2.23
C ASP A 43 -9.87 -5.98 2.40
N VAL A 44 -9.43 -5.74 3.64
CA VAL A 44 -7.99 -5.56 3.96
C VAL A 44 -7.18 -6.80 3.58
N THR A 45 -7.68 -8.01 3.85
CA THR A 45 -6.93 -9.25 3.64
C THR A 45 -6.71 -9.49 2.16
N GLU A 46 -7.76 -9.33 1.37
CA GLU A 46 -7.69 -9.43 -0.09
C GLU A 46 -6.82 -8.33 -0.69
N SER A 47 -6.91 -7.09 -0.18
CA SER A 47 -6.08 -5.97 -0.64
C SER A 47 -4.59 -6.21 -0.38
N VAL A 48 -4.23 -6.81 0.76
CA VAL A 48 -2.84 -7.22 1.05
C VAL A 48 -2.35 -8.26 0.05
N CYS A 49 -3.17 -9.27 -0.26
CA CYS A 49 -2.83 -10.29 -1.25
C CYS A 49 -2.63 -9.68 -2.64
N LEU A 50 -3.53 -8.81 -3.09
CA LEU A 50 -3.43 -8.12 -4.37
C LEU A 50 -2.18 -7.24 -4.45
N MET A 51 -1.87 -6.46 -3.40
CA MET A 51 -0.66 -5.67 -3.34
C MET A 51 0.62 -6.52 -3.44
N ARG A 52 0.68 -7.64 -2.69
CA ARG A 52 1.80 -8.58 -2.72
C ARG A 52 2.00 -9.14 -4.13
N ASP A 53 0.94 -9.68 -4.73
CA ASP A 53 1.01 -10.32 -6.03
C ASP A 53 1.39 -9.34 -7.14
N THR A 54 0.84 -8.13 -7.11
CA THR A 54 1.14 -7.08 -8.08
C THR A 54 2.60 -6.62 -7.98
N ILE A 55 3.11 -6.32 -6.78
CA ILE A 55 4.50 -5.86 -6.61
C ILE A 55 5.49 -6.98 -7.01
N ILE A 56 5.24 -8.21 -6.59
CA ILE A 56 6.09 -9.36 -6.98
C ILE A 56 6.09 -9.55 -8.50
N SER A 57 4.92 -9.41 -9.15
CA SER A 57 4.80 -9.57 -10.60
C SER A 57 5.50 -8.45 -11.36
N LEU A 58 5.41 -7.21 -10.91
CA LEU A 58 6.16 -6.07 -11.48
C LEU A 58 7.67 -6.30 -11.40
N LEU A 59 8.19 -6.71 -10.24
CA LEU A 59 9.62 -6.98 -10.05
C LEU A 59 10.10 -8.09 -11.00
N LYS A 60 9.35 -9.19 -11.09
CA LYS A 60 9.67 -10.30 -12.01
C LYS A 60 9.61 -9.85 -13.47
N HIS A 61 8.64 -9.02 -13.85
CA HIS A 61 8.49 -8.51 -15.21
C HIS A 61 9.72 -7.73 -15.67
N VAL A 62 10.32 -6.93 -14.78
CA VAL A 62 11.56 -6.17 -15.07
C VAL A 62 12.85 -6.94 -14.78
N GLY A 63 12.76 -8.25 -14.51
CA GLY A 63 13.93 -9.10 -14.26
C GLY A 63 14.63 -8.86 -12.92
N VAL A 64 13.90 -8.32 -11.93
CA VAL A 64 14.39 -8.11 -10.57
C VAL A 64 13.87 -9.23 -9.67
N GLU A 65 14.79 -9.89 -8.95
CA GLU A 65 14.43 -10.92 -7.99
C GLU A 65 13.66 -10.32 -6.80
N PRO A 66 12.45 -10.83 -6.47
CA PRO A 66 11.62 -10.25 -5.40
C PRO A 66 12.35 -10.13 -4.06
N SER A 67 13.20 -11.09 -3.71
CA SER A 67 13.98 -11.07 -2.46
C SER A 67 14.85 -9.81 -2.30
N GLN A 68 15.25 -9.18 -3.41
CA GLN A 68 16.11 -7.99 -3.40
C GLN A 68 15.36 -6.69 -3.13
N LYS A 69 14.06 -6.62 -3.45
CA LYS A 69 13.30 -5.34 -3.45
C LYS A 69 11.93 -5.41 -2.78
N TYR A 70 11.26 -6.56 -2.79
CA TYR A 70 10.00 -6.74 -2.09
C TYR A 70 10.20 -6.63 -0.57
N HIS A 71 9.16 -6.17 0.13
CA HIS A 71 9.19 -6.01 1.58
C HIS A 71 7.80 -6.27 2.17
N GLU A 72 7.60 -7.49 2.67
CA GLU A 72 6.32 -7.99 3.16
C GLU A 72 5.69 -7.09 4.23
N THR A 73 6.44 -6.79 5.30
CA THR A 73 5.91 -5.98 6.41
C THR A 73 5.48 -4.58 5.96
N LEU A 74 6.25 -3.91 5.09
CA LEU A 74 5.88 -2.59 4.57
C LEU A 74 4.64 -2.66 3.69
N THR A 75 4.53 -3.66 2.81
CA THR A 75 3.35 -3.82 1.96
C THR A 75 2.08 -3.94 2.81
N GLU A 76 2.05 -4.83 3.80
CA GLU A 76 0.89 -4.99 4.68
C GLU A 76 0.65 -3.75 5.55
N ALA A 77 1.70 -3.17 6.14
CA ALA A 77 1.60 -1.98 6.97
C ALA A 77 0.97 -0.78 6.24
N TRP A 78 1.33 -0.57 4.97
CA TRP A 78 0.74 0.50 4.15
C TRP A 78 -0.72 0.26 3.81
N VAL A 79 -1.14 -0.99 3.55
CA VAL A 79 -2.56 -1.30 3.36
C VAL A 79 -3.35 -1.01 4.64
N LEU A 80 -2.81 -1.40 5.80
CA LEU A 80 -3.42 -1.09 7.10
C LEU A 80 -3.52 0.43 7.35
N ALA A 81 -2.47 1.18 7.01
CA ALA A 81 -2.47 2.64 7.15
C ALA A 81 -3.52 3.29 6.24
N VAL A 82 -3.55 2.94 4.95
CA VAL A 82 -4.56 3.46 4.01
C VAL A 82 -5.97 3.14 4.53
N HIS A 83 -6.21 1.90 4.97
CA HIS A 83 -7.50 1.52 5.53
C HIS A 83 -7.85 2.32 6.79
N HIS A 84 -6.88 2.58 7.67
CA HIS A 84 -7.10 3.41 8.85
C HIS A 84 -7.57 4.82 8.48
N PHE A 85 -6.92 5.47 7.52
CA PHE A 85 -7.35 6.80 7.06
C PHE A 85 -8.67 6.77 6.30
N MET A 86 -8.99 5.68 5.60
CA MET A 86 -10.33 5.44 5.03
C MET A 86 -11.42 5.21 6.09
N MET A 87 -11.08 4.90 7.34
CA MET A 87 -12.09 4.83 8.41
C MET A 87 -12.26 6.17 9.15
N ASN A 88 -11.34 7.11 8.94
CA ASN A 88 -11.32 8.42 9.59
C ASN A 88 -11.58 9.59 8.63
N THR A 89 -11.84 9.30 7.35
CA THR A 89 -12.25 10.27 6.34
C THR A 89 -13.72 10.00 6.00
N ASP A 90 -14.54 11.04 5.75
CA ASP A 90 -15.97 10.81 5.50
C ASP A 90 -16.25 10.16 4.13
N SER A 91 -15.54 10.63 3.10
CA SER A 91 -15.68 10.18 1.71
C SER A 91 -14.55 10.67 0.83
N SER A 92 -14.26 9.92 -0.23
CA SER A 92 -13.39 10.40 -1.31
C SER A 92 -13.88 9.94 -2.69
N GLU A 93 -13.75 10.85 -3.67
CA GLU A 93 -14.18 10.60 -5.06
C GLU A 93 -13.09 9.94 -5.91
N SER A 94 -11.83 10.02 -5.46
CA SER A 94 -10.65 9.45 -6.10
C SER A 94 -9.54 9.20 -5.08
N ALA A 95 -8.51 8.48 -5.50
CA ALA A 95 -7.29 8.31 -4.70
C ALA A 95 -6.55 9.63 -4.48
N ASP A 96 -6.57 10.53 -5.46
CA ASP A 96 -5.94 11.85 -5.34
C ASP A 96 -6.64 12.70 -4.28
N ASP A 97 -7.98 12.79 -4.31
CA ASP A 97 -8.79 13.48 -3.29
C ASP A 97 -8.60 12.86 -1.89
N PHE A 98 -8.49 11.53 -1.82
CA PHE A 98 -8.18 10.83 -0.58
C PHE A 98 -6.80 11.22 -0.02
N MET A 99 -5.77 11.27 -0.87
CA MET A 99 -4.42 11.63 -0.45
C MET A 99 -4.28 13.12 -0.12
N GLU A 100 -5.03 14.01 -0.80
CA GLU A 100 -5.11 15.44 -0.45
C GLU A 100 -5.72 15.65 0.94
N LYS A 101 -6.72 14.85 1.31
CA LYS A 101 -7.31 14.87 2.67
C LYS A 101 -6.40 14.25 3.73
N ASN A 102 -5.44 13.42 3.32
CA ASN A 102 -4.60 12.62 4.19
C ASN A 102 -3.12 12.71 3.78
N GLU A 103 -2.59 13.94 3.63
CA GLU A 103 -1.22 14.18 3.12
C GLU A 103 -0.13 13.47 3.93
N VAL A 104 -0.40 13.18 5.21
CA VAL A 104 0.46 12.39 6.09
C VAL A 104 0.81 11.01 5.52
N LEU A 105 -0.05 10.42 4.69
CA LEU A 105 0.22 9.16 4.00
C LEU A 105 1.33 9.28 2.94
N LEU A 106 1.67 10.50 2.50
CA LEU A 106 2.75 10.74 1.54
C LEU A 106 4.13 10.84 2.20
N ASP A 107 4.18 10.97 3.51
CA ASP A 107 5.42 10.88 4.28
C ASP A 107 5.67 9.42 4.68
N SER A 108 6.65 8.76 4.05
CA SER A 108 6.95 7.37 4.36
C SER A 108 7.55 7.17 5.75
N SER A 109 8.00 8.24 6.41
CA SER A 109 8.57 8.20 7.75
C SER A 109 7.55 7.85 8.83
N ILE A 110 6.24 7.94 8.55
CA ILE A 110 5.20 7.57 9.53
C ILE A 110 5.34 6.12 10.00
N MET A 111 5.89 5.21 9.18
CA MET A 111 6.12 3.83 9.58
C MET A 111 7.11 3.72 10.74
N MET A 112 8.01 4.70 10.90
CA MET A 112 8.97 4.76 12.00
C MET A 112 8.34 5.18 13.34
N THR A 113 7.07 5.61 13.34
CA THR A 113 6.31 5.84 14.59
C THR A 113 5.74 4.54 15.15
N HIS A 114 5.54 3.53 14.30
CA HIS A 114 5.01 2.22 14.64
C HIS A 114 6.09 1.15 14.79
N TYR A 115 7.15 1.23 13.98
CA TYR A 115 8.26 0.29 13.97
C TYR A 115 9.58 0.91 14.39
N SER A 116 10.36 0.19 15.19
CA SER A 116 11.78 0.48 15.32
C SER A 116 12.53 0.14 14.04
N ALA A 117 13.63 0.84 13.78
CA ALA A 117 14.51 0.54 12.65
C ALA A 117 15.01 -0.92 12.66
N GLY A 118 15.24 -1.49 13.85
CA GLY A 118 15.73 -2.86 14.01
C GLY A 118 14.72 -3.91 13.56
N VAL A 119 13.42 -3.70 13.82
CA VAL A 119 12.37 -4.58 13.32
C VAL A 119 12.14 -4.34 11.83
N LEU A 120 11.93 -3.08 11.44
CA LEU A 120 11.50 -2.75 10.08
C LEU A 120 12.51 -3.18 9.02
N PHE A 121 13.81 -3.01 9.28
CA PHE A 121 14.87 -3.35 8.32
C PHE A 121 15.46 -4.75 8.54
N SER A 122 14.80 -5.61 9.31
CA SER A 122 15.21 -7.00 9.48
C SER A 122 14.88 -7.86 8.25
N GLU A 123 15.65 -8.90 7.99
CA GLU A 123 15.35 -9.88 6.92
C GLU A 123 13.98 -10.54 7.13
N LEU A 124 13.59 -10.78 8.39
CA LEU A 124 12.29 -11.34 8.72
C LEU A 124 11.16 -10.42 8.25
N ALA A 125 11.26 -9.11 8.50
CA ALA A 125 10.26 -8.13 8.07
C ALA A 125 10.17 -8.00 6.54
N ARG A 126 11.25 -8.30 5.82
CA ARG A 126 11.25 -8.35 4.35
C ARG A 126 10.49 -9.56 3.82
N SER A 127 10.60 -10.72 4.47
CA SER A 127 10.02 -12.00 3.99
C SER A 127 8.69 -12.39 4.62
N SER A 128 8.32 -11.80 5.75
CA SER A 128 7.11 -12.14 6.52
C SER A 128 6.60 -10.91 7.25
N PHE A 129 5.29 -10.82 7.48
CA PHE A 129 4.74 -9.73 8.27
C PHE A 129 5.20 -9.85 9.72
N VAL A 130 5.83 -8.79 10.22
CA VAL A 130 6.15 -8.62 11.64
C VAL A 130 5.27 -7.50 12.18
N ALA A 131 4.62 -7.73 13.32
CA ALA A 131 3.79 -6.69 13.93
C ALA A 131 4.66 -5.50 14.44
N PRO A 132 4.09 -4.28 14.47
CA PRO A 132 4.77 -3.11 15.03
C PRO A 132 5.22 -3.30 16.49
N ASP A 133 6.41 -2.83 16.81
CA ASP A 133 7.03 -2.97 18.14
C ASP A 133 7.03 -1.68 18.98
N LEU A 134 6.72 -0.51 18.39
CA LEU A 134 6.60 0.76 19.10
C LEU A 134 5.15 1.12 19.42
N ASP A 135 4.30 1.17 18.39
CA ASP A 135 2.87 1.49 18.52
C ASP A 135 2.08 0.66 17.49
N PRO A 136 0.97 0.00 17.87
CA PRO A 136 0.19 -0.78 16.91
C PRO A 136 -0.39 0.10 15.80
N ILE A 137 -0.32 -0.39 14.56
CA ILE A 137 -1.12 0.18 13.47
C ILE A 137 -2.59 -0.14 13.76
N PRO A 138 -3.49 0.87 13.80
CA PRO A 138 -4.90 0.63 14.10
C PRO A 138 -5.55 -0.35 13.13
N ARG A 139 -6.38 -1.25 13.67
CA ARG A 139 -7.14 -2.22 12.90
C ARG A 139 -8.63 -1.90 12.99
N HIS A 140 -9.32 -1.97 11.87
CA HIS A 140 -10.74 -1.70 11.77
C HIS A 140 -11.49 -2.89 11.19
N GLY A 141 -12.73 -3.06 11.61
CA GLY A 141 -13.60 -4.14 11.11
C GLY A 141 -14.24 -3.78 9.77
N ARG A 142 -13.52 -4.03 8.68
CA ARG A 142 -13.98 -4.71 7.46
C ARG A 142 -12.75 -4.97 6.60
#